data_AF-A0A6A1Q9E7-F1
#
_entry.id   AF-A0A6A1Q9E7-F1
#
_cell.length_a   1.000
_cell.length_b   1.000
_cell.length_c   1.000
_cell.angle_alpha   90.00
_cell.angle_beta   90.00
_cell.angle_gamma   90.00
#
_symmetry.space_group_name_H-M   'P 1'
#
loop_
_entity.id
_entity.type
_entity.pdbx_description
1 polymer ?
#
loop_
_entity_poly.entity_id
_entity_poly.type
_entity_poly.pdbx_seq_one_letter_code
_entity_poly.pdbx_strand_id
1 'polypeptide(L)'
;MRCFFSPPRDSAMLEYLKIAQDLEMYGINYFEIKNKKGTDLWLGVDALGLNIYEKDDKLTPKIGFPWSEIRNISFNDKKFVIKPIDKKAPDFVFYAPRLRINKRILQLCMGNHELYMRRRKPDTIEVQQMKAQAREEKHQKQLERQQLETEKKRRETVEREKEQMMREKEELMLRLQDYEEKTRKAEKGSQLSIYLLSKAKEAQDDLVKTKEELHLVMTTPPPPPPPVYEPVNYHVQENPQEEGTEYTGYSAELSSEGILDDRNEEKRITEAEKNERVQRQLRTLTSELSQARDENKRTHNDIIHNENMRQGRDKYKTLRQIRQGNTKQRIDEFEAM
;
A
#
# COMPACT_ATOMS: atom_id res chain seq x y z
N MET A 1 1.45 18.70 -14.95
CA MET A 1 1.89 17.62 -14.03
C MET A 1 0.72 16.71 -13.70
N ARG A 2 0.88 15.39 -13.72
CA ARG A 2 -0.03 14.48 -12.99
C ARG A 2 0.62 14.22 -11.63
N CYS A 3 0.05 14.76 -10.55
CA CYS A 3 0.49 14.41 -9.21
C CYS A 3 0.11 12.95 -8.96
N PHE A 4 1.09 12.05 -8.94
CA PHE A 4 0.88 10.66 -8.54
C PHE A 4 0.54 10.64 -7.04
N PHE A 5 -0.76 10.70 -6.75
CA PHE A 5 -1.30 10.52 -5.41
C PHE A 5 -1.10 9.07 -4.98
N SER A 6 0.11 8.75 -4.51
CA SER A 6 0.42 7.45 -3.93
C SER A 6 -0.45 7.28 -2.69
N PRO A 7 -1.35 6.26 -2.64
CA PRO A 7 -2.18 6.03 -1.49
C PRO A 7 -1.31 5.75 -0.25
N PRO A 8 -1.78 6.07 0.97
CA PRO A 8 -1.09 5.64 2.20
C PRO A 8 -0.82 4.13 2.16
N ARG A 9 0.32 3.67 2.68
CA ARG A 9 0.76 2.26 2.65
C ARG A 9 -0.36 1.32 3.10
N ASP A 10 -1.01 1.64 4.21
CA ASP A 10 -2.10 0.85 4.80
C ASP A 10 -3.33 0.78 3.90
N SER A 11 -3.60 1.85 3.13
CA SER A 11 -4.68 1.89 2.14
C SER A 11 -4.35 1.08 0.90
N ALA A 12 -3.08 1.04 0.48
CA ALA A 12 -2.62 0.18 -0.61
C ALA A 12 -2.66 -1.31 -0.21
N MET A 13 -2.20 -1.62 1.00
CA MET A 13 -2.27 -2.97 1.58
C MET A 13 -3.72 -3.44 1.74
N LEU A 14 -4.62 -2.57 2.22
CA LEU A 14 -6.04 -2.91 2.34
C LEU A 14 -6.69 -3.13 0.96
N GLU A 15 -6.43 -2.28 -0.03
CA GLU A 15 -7.00 -2.45 -1.38
C GLU A 15 -6.47 -3.72 -2.07
N TYR A 16 -5.18 -4.05 -1.88
CA TYR A 16 -4.60 -5.31 -2.33
C TYR A 16 -5.33 -6.51 -1.71
N LEU A 17 -5.55 -6.50 -0.38
CA LEU A 17 -6.26 -7.57 0.32
C LEU A 17 -7.75 -7.66 -0.08
N LYS A 18 -8.42 -6.53 -0.38
CA LYS A 18 -9.80 -6.54 -0.90
C LYS A 18 -9.92 -7.30 -2.22
N ILE A 19 -8.92 -7.19 -3.10
CA ILE A 19 -8.89 -7.89 -4.38
C ILE A 19 -8.46 -9.34 -4.17
N ALA A 20 -7.40 -9.57 -3.38
CA ALA A 20 -6.86 -10.90 -3.13
C ALA A 20 -7.85 -11.84 -2.43
N GLN A 21 -8.73 -11.34 -1.55
CA GLN A 21 -9.69 -12.19 -0.83
C GLN A 21 -10.69 -12.93 -1.74
N ASP A 22 -10.94 -12.37 -2.93
CA ASP A 22 -11.92 -12.88 -3.91
C ASP A 22 -11.33 -13.96 -4.82
N LEU A 23 -10.01 -14.15 -4.83
CA LEU A 23 -9.34 -15.25 -5.54
C LEU A 23 -9.81 -16.59 -4.98
N GLU A 24 -10.07 -17.56 -5.86
CA GLU A 24 -10.74 -18.82 -5.55
C GLU A 24 -10.04 -19.58 -4.42
N MET A 25 -8.70 -19.65 -4.45
CA MET A 25 -7.88 -20.34 -3.45
C MET A 25 -7.60 -19.53 -2.17
N TYR A 26 -7.95 -18.24 -2.10
CA TYR A 26 -7.59 -17.39 -0.97
C TYR A 26 -8.27 -17.84 0.33
N GLY A 27 -7.46 -18.03 1.38
CA GLY A 27 -7.91 -18.37 2.73
C GLY A 27 -8.23 -19.85 2.96
N ILE A 28 -8.07 -20.71 1.94
CA ILE A 28 -8.51 -22.10 1.98
C ILE A 28 -7.36 -23.04 2.37
N ASN A 29 -7.56 -23.81 3.44
CA ASN A 29 -6.67 -24.90 3.83
C ASN A 29 -7.14 -26.20 3.16
N TYR A 30 -6.37 -26.71 2.19
CA TYR A 30 -6.69 -27.93 1.45
C TYR A 30 -6.12 -29.19 2.12
N PHE A 31 -6.94 -30.23 2.23
CA PHE A 31 -6.56 -31.55 2.78
C PHE A 31 -7.00 -32.68 1.86
N GLU A 32 -6.15 -33.69 1.70
CA GLU A 32 -6.50 -34.91 0.96
C GLU A 32 -7.43 -35.78 1.81
N ILE A 33 -8.59 -36.12 1.26
CA ILE A 33 -9.61 -36.95 1.90
C ILE A 33 -10.19 -37.97 0.92
N LYS A 34 -10.88 -38.98 1.45
CA LYS A 34 -11.70 -39.93 0.71
C LYS A 34 -13.12 -40.00 1.28
N ASN A 35 -14.12 -40.22 0.42
CA ASN A 35 -15.49 -40.58 0.81
C ASN A 35 -15.59 -42.09 1.17
N LYS A 36 -16.78 -42.64 1.42
CA LYS A 36 -16.94 -44.06 1.77
C LYS A 36 -16.58 -45.02 0.64
N LYS A 37 -16.68 -44.60 -0.63
CA LYS A 37 -16.24 -45.38 -1.81
C LYS A 37 -14.73 -45.41 -1.99
N GLY A 38 -14.02 -44.45 -1.41
CA GLY A 38 -12.58 -44.29 -1.58
C GLY A 38 -12.17 -43.28 -2.65
N THR A 39 -13.09 -42.53 -3.26
CA THR A 39 -12.80 -41.47 -4.24
C THR A 39 -11.83 -40.44 -3.64
N ASP A 40 -10.73 -40.13 -4.33
CA ASP A 40 -9.77 -39.11 -3.90
C ASP A 40 -10.32 -37.70 -4.13
N LEU A 41 -10.45 -36.92 -3.06
CA LEU A 41 -11.04 -35.57 -3.06
C LEU A 41 -10.17 -34.61 -2.24
N TRP A 42 -10.44 -33.30 -2.37
CA TRP A 42 -9.92 -32.30 -1.43
C TRP A 42 -11.04 -31.75 -0.54
N LEU A 43 -10.74 -31.63 0.76
CA LEU A 43 -11.48 -30.79 1.69
C LEU A 43 -10.79 -29.43 1.76
N GLY A 44 -11.51 -28.36 1.45
CA GLY A 44 -11.13 -26.98 1.79
C GLY A 44 -11.78 -26.56 3.09
N VAL A 45 -10.97 -26.09 4.05
CA VAL A 45 -11.43 -25.45 5.29
C VAL A 45 -11.12 -23.95 5.22
N ASP A 46 -12.14 -23.10 5.34
CA ASP A 46 -12.00 -21.64 5.25
C ASP A 46 -12.87 -20.88 6.29
N ALA A 47 -12.85 -19.54 6.22
CA ALA A 47 -13.57 -18.67 7.14
C ALA A 47 -15.11 -18.59 6.92
N LEU A 48 -15.63 -19.28 5.90
CA LEU A 48 -17.03 -19.27 5.43
C LEU A 48 -17.68 -20.66 5.53
N GLY A 49 -16.90 -21.74 5.58
CA GLY A 49 -17.39 -23.10 5.80
C GLY A 49 -16.38 -24.19 5.41
N LEU A 50 -16.96 -25.31 4.96
CA LEU A 50 -16.26 -26.45 4.38
C LEU A 50 -16.68 -26.60 2.91
N ASN A 51 -15.71 -26.79 2.02
CA ASN A 51 -15.95 -26.99 0.58
C ASN A 51 -15.26 -28.27 0.11
N ILE A 52 -15.88 -29.03 -0.80
CA ILE A 52 -15.32 -30.26 -1.40
C ILE A 52 -14.98 -30.01 -2.85
N TYR A 53 -13.83 -30.56 -3.28
CA TYR A 53 -13.31 -30.46 -4.64
C TYR A 53 -12.90 -31.83 -5.17
N GLU A 54 -12.98 -31.99 -6.50
CA GLU A 54 -12.39 -33.11 -7.23
C GLU A 54 -10.85 -33.06 -7.17
N LYS A 55 -10.17 -34.17 -7.46
CA LYS A 55 -8.72 -34.29 -7.20
C LYS A 55 -7.86 -33.32 -8.02
N ASP A 56 -8.32 -32.97 -9.20
CA ASP A 56 -7.65 -32.22 -10.25
C ASP A 56 -8.04 -30.73 -10.32
N ASP A 57 -9.18 -30.32 -9.76
CA ASP A 57 -9.61 -28.91 -9.69
C ASP A 57 -9.60 -28.38 -8.25
N LYS A 58 -8.78 -27.36 -7.95
CA LYS A 58 -8.76 -26.66 -6.66
C LYS A 58 -9.41 -25.28 -6.67
N LEU A 59 -9.82 -24.78 -7.83
CA LEU A 59 -10.48 -23.48 -7.99
C LEU A 59 -12.00 -23.63 -7.84
N THR A 60 -12.57 -24.69 -8.40
CA THR A 60 -14.02 -24.90 -8.47
C THR A 60 -14.48 -25.96 -7.48
N PRO A 61 -14.90 -25.58 -6.25
CA PRO A 61 -15.57 -26.52 -5.36
C PRO A 61 -16.88 -27.02 -5.99
N LYS A 62 -17.29 -28.23 -5.62
CA LYS A 62 -18.50 -28.90 -6.13
C LYS A 62 -19.63 -28.99 -5.10
N ILE A 63 -19.28 -29.10 -3.82
CA ILE A 63 -20.22 -29.21 -2.69
C ILE A 63 -19.73 -28.30 -1.56
N GLY A 64 -20.64 -27.61 -0.86
CA GLY A 64 -20.30 -26.75 0.26
C GLY A 64 -21.26 -26.86 1.45
N PHE A 65 -20.71 -26.67 2.64
CA PHE A 65 -21.44 -26.60 3.90
C PHE A 65 -21.02 -25.31 4.65
N PRO A 66 -21.93 -24.34 4.87
CA PRO A 66 -21.62 -23.19 5.72
C PRO A 66 -21.38 -23.63 7.17
N TRP A 67 -20.61 -22.85 7.93
CA TRP A 67 -20.36 -23.16 9.35
C TRP A 67 -21.65 -23.28 10.19
N SER A 68 -22.71 -22.55 9.83
CA SER A 68 -24.03 -22.62 10.47
C SER A 68 -24.83 -23.91 10.21
N GLU A 69 -24.43 -24.77 9.27
CA GLU A 69 -25.02 -26.10 9.12
C GLU A 69 -24.36 -27.16 10.03
N ILE A 70 -23.29 -26.81 10.74
CA ILE A 70 -22.45 -27.77 11.47
C ILE A 70 -22.68 -27.67 12.99
N ARG A 71 -22.96 -28.82 13.63
CA ARG A 71 -23.26 -28.95 15.06
C ARG A 71 -22.06 -29.42 15.89
N ASN A 72 -21.34 -30.40 15.38
CA ASN A 72 -20.26 -31.07 16.10
C ASN A 72 -19.25 -31.65 15.10
N ILE A 73 -17.98 -31.62 15.47
CA ILE A 73 -16.88 -32.15 14.67
C ILE A 73 -16.03 -33.06 15.56
N SER A 74 -15.77 -34.27 15.09
CA SER A 74 -14.95 -35.27 15.79
C SER A 74 -14.20 -36.16 14.80
N PHE A 75 -13.21 -36.92 15.28
CA PHE A 75 -12.58 -37.97 14.48
C PHE A 75 -12.10 -39.13 15.36
N ASN A 76 -11.96 -40.30 14.76
CA ASN A 76 -11.32 -41.47 15.37
C ASN A 76 -10.39 -42.12 14.34
N ASP A 77 -9.11 -42.27 14.70
CA ASP A 77 -7.99 -42.56 13.78
C ASP A 77 -8.08 -41.76 12.46
N LYS A 78 -8.42 -42.41 11.34
CA LYS A 78 -8.55 -41.84 10.00
C LYS A 78 -9.95 -41.29 9.72
N LYS A 79 -10.99 -41.81 10.37
CA LYS A 79 -12.40 -41.47 10.13
C LYS A 79 -12.73 -40.14 10.80
N PHE A 80 -13.06 -39.14 9.99
CA PHE A 80 -13.58 -37.85 10.42
C PHE A 80 -15.12 -37.85 10.35
N VAL A 81 -15.78 -37.22 11.31
CA VAL A 81 -17.25 -37.22 11.45
C VAL A 81 -17.72 -35.81 11.79
N ILE A 82 -18.58 -35.26 10.94
CA ILE A 82 -19.20 -33.95 11.09
C ILE A 82 -20.70 -34.15 11.19
N LYS A 83 -21.28 -33.75 12.32
CA LYS A 83 -22.71 -33.85 12.58
C LYS A 83 -23.39 -32.54 12.15
N PRO A 84 -24.46 -32.59 11.33
CA PRO A 84 -25.19 -31.40 10.94
C PRO A 84 -26.10 -30.85 12.05
N ILE A 85 -26.55 -29.60 11.89
CA ILE A 85 -27.62 -29.03 12.73
C ILE A 85 -28.98 -29.66 12.37
N ASP A 86 -29.26 -29.98 11.11
CA ASP A 86 -30.45 -30.77 10.77
C ASP A 86 -30.32 -32.21 11.30
N LYS A 87 -31.13 -32.55 12.30
CA LYS A 87 -31.19 -33.90 12.90
C LYS A 87 -31.73 -34.97 11.95
N LYS A 88 -32.30 -34.60 10.80
CA LYS A 88 -32.76 -35.52 9.75
C LYS A 88 -31.69 -35.83 8.70
N ALA A 89 -30.65 -35.00 8.60
CA ALA A 89 -29.52 -35.25 7.74
C ALA A 89 -28.55 -36.27 8.40
N PRO A 90 -27.92 -37.15 7.61
CA PRO A 90 -26.93 -38.10 8.12
C PRO A 90 -25.65 -37.38 8.58
N ASP A 91 -24.82 -38.06 9.38
CA ASP A 91 -23.45 -37.61 9.65
C ASP A 91 -22.66 -37.53 8.33
N PHE A 92 -22.02 -36.38 8.07
CA PHE A 92 -21.05 -36.21 7.00
C PHE A 92 -19.73 -36.87 7.43
N VAL A 93 -19.24 -37.84 6.64
CA VAL A 93 -18.12 -38.72 7.04
C VAL A 93 -17.11 -38.83 5.90
N PHE A 94 -15.85 -38.54 6.21
CA PHE A 94 -14.73 -38.73 5.29
C PHE A 94 -13.52 -39.34 6.00
N TYR A 95 -12.51 -39.73 5.22
CA TYR A 95 -11.31 -40.38 5.71
C TYR A 95 -10.06 -39.61 5.27
N ALA A 96 -9.22 -39.18 6.22
CA ALA A 96 -7.91 -38.61 5.92
C ALA A 96 -6.81 -39.65 6.15
N PRO A 97 -5.69 -39.62 5.40
CA PRO A 97 -4.71 -40.71 5.43
C PRO A 97 -3.86 -40.79 6.72
N ARG A 98 -3.84 -39.74 7.56
CA ARG A 98 -2.97 -39.66 8.75
C ARG A 98 -3.64 -38.94 9.92
N LEU A 99 -3.53 -39.48 11.14
CA LEU A 99 -4.02 -38.87 12.40
C LEU A 99 -3.60 -37.40 12.60
N ARG A 100 -2.35 -37.05 12.23
CA ARG A 100 -1.85 -35.66 12.33
C ARG A 100 -2.61 -34.69 11.42
N ILE A 101 -3.15 -35.15 10.30
CA ILE A 101 -3.99 -34.34 9.39
C ILE A 101 -5.35 -34.10 10.06
N ASN A 102 -6.00 -35.14 10.59
CA ASN A 102 -7.27 -35.01 11.32
C ASN A 102 -7.16 -34.05 12.52
N LYS A 103 -6.05 -34.08 13.28
CA LYS A 103 -5.77 -33.06 14.31
C LYS A 103 -5.74 -31.64 13.74
N ARG A 104 -5.03 -31.39 12.63
CA ARG A 104 -4.97 -30.05 11.98
C ARG A 104 -6.32 -29.60 11.40
N ILE A 105 -7.09 -30.51 10.80
CA ILE A 105 -8.45 -30.22 10.31
C ILE A 105 -9.32 -29.77 11.47
N LEU A 106 -9.37 -30.54 12.57
CA LEU A 106 -10.17 -30.19 13.76
C LEU A 106 -9.83 -28.79 14.30
N GLN A 107 -8.54 -28.46 14.44
CA GLN A 107 -8.09 -27.13 14.88
C GLN A 107 -8.62 -26.00 13.99
N LEU A 108 -8.45 -26.15 12.67
CA LEU A 108 -8.89 -25.13 11.71
C LEU A 108 -10.41 -25.01 11.67
N CYS A 109 -11.14 -26.12 11.76
CA CYS A 109 -12.60 -26.09 11.81
C CYS A 109 -13.11 -25.39 13.09
N MET A 110 -12.54 -25.72 14.25
CA MET A 110 -12.87 -25.07 15.52
C MET A 110 -12.63 -23.56 15.48
N GLY A 111 -11.41 -23.13 15.13
CA GLY A 111 -11.06 -21.71 15.09
C GLY A 111 -11.83 -20.90 14.03
N ASN A 112 -12.09 -21.48 12.85
CA ASN A 112 -12.90 -20.79 11.85
C ASN A 112 -14.38 -20.70 12.25
N HIS A 113 -14.95 -21.76 12.83
CA HIS A 113 -16.32 -21.74 13.35
C HIS A 113 -16.49 -20.73 14.50
N GLU A 114 -15.57 -20.71 15.47
CA GLU A 114 -15.61 -19.75 16.58
C GLU A 114 -15.58 -18.30 16.07
N LEU A 115 -14.65 -17.98 15.16
CA LEU A 115 -14.56 -16.66 14.55
C LEU A 115 -15.77 -16.35 13.65
N TYR A 116 -16.36 -17.34 12.98
CA TYR A 116 -17.60 -17.20 12.19
C TYR A 116 -18.80 -16.84 13.09
N MET A 117 -18.92 -17.47 14.26
CA MET A 117 -19.95 -17.13 15.26
C MET A 117 -19.69 -15.77 15.92
N ARG A 118 -18.42 -15.44 16.24
CA ARG A 118 -18.07 -14.11 16.77
C ARG A 118 -18.42 -12.98 15.79
N ARG A 119 -18.30 -13.20 14.48
CA ARG A 119 -18.71 -12.25 13.41
C ARG A 119 -20.23 -12.10 13.24
N ARG A 120 -21.04 -13.01 13.81
CA ARG A 120 -22.52 -13.01 13.74
C ARG A 120 -23.19 -12.45 15.00
N LYS A 121 -22.40 -12.08 16.01
CA LYS A 121 -22.82 -11.43 17.25
C LYS A 121 -22.37 -9.96 17.21
N PRO A 122 -23.00 -9.06 17.99
CA PRO A 122 -22.51 -7.68 18.14
C PRO A 122 -21.06 -7.64 18.62
N ASP A 123 -20.31 -6.62 18.20
CA ASP A 123 -18.92 -6.40 18.67
C ASP A 123 -18.89 -6.33 20.22
N THR A 124 -17.92 -7.00 20.85
CA THR A 124 -17.67 -6.83 22.29
C THR A 124 -17.23 -5.39 22.59
N ILE A 125 -17.44 -4.91 23.81
CA ILE A 125 -17.12 -3.52 24.22
C ILE A 125 -15.65 -3.18 23.90
N GLU A 126 -14.73 -4.10 24.17
CA GLU A 126 -13.31 -4.02 23.81
C GLU A 126 -13.11 -3.80 22.30
N VAL A 127 -13.80 -4.56 21.44
CA VAL A 127 -13.69 -4.45 19.98
C VAL A 127 -14.30 -3.13 19.50
N GLN A 128 -15.36 -2.64 20.13
CA GLN A 128 -15.92 -1.31 19.84
C GLN A 128 -14.94 -0.19 20.22
N GLN A 129 -14.28 -0.30 21.37
CA GLN A 129 -13.25 0.63 21.84
C GLN A 129 -12.01 0.61 20.93
N MET A 130 -11.46 -0.57 20.61
CA MET A 130 -10.36 -0.72 19.64
C MET A 130 -10.73 -0.13 18.28
N LYS A 131 -11.95 -0.36 17.78
CA LYS A 131 -12.44 0.26 16.54
C LYS A 131 -12.62 1.76 16.66
N ALA A 132 -12.91 2.32 17.84
CA ALA A 132 -12.97 3.77 18.05
C ALA A 132 -11.57 4.38 18.04
N GLN A 133 -10.66 3.89 18.89
CA GLN A 133 -9.26 4.31 18.95
C GLN A 133 -8.57 4.24 17.57
N ALA A 134 -8.71 3.12 16.85
CA ALA A 134 -8.11 2.96 15.52
C ALA A 134 -8.70 3.90 14.45
N ARG A 135 -9.93 4.42 14.64
CA ARG A 135 -10.49 5.47 13.79
C ARG A 135 -9.95 6.85 14.18
N GLU A 136 -9.85 7.13 15.47
CA GLU A 136 -9.33 8.39 16.02
C GLU A 136 -7.84 8.57 15.69
N GLU A 137 -6.99 7.58 15.97
CA GLU A 137 -5.57 7.60 15.57
C GLU A 137 -5.39 7.80 14.08
N LYS A 138 -6.19 7.13 13.25
CA LYS A 138 -6.13 7.27 11.79
C LYS A 138 -6.55 8.67 11.33
N HIS A 139 -7.55 9.27 12.00
CA HIS A 139 -7.96 10.64 11.73
C HIS A 139 -6.88 11.65 12.14
N GLN A 140 -6.27 11.46 13.31
CA GLN A 140 -5.18 12.30 13.80
C GLN A 140 -3.94 12.23 12.89
N LYS A 141 -3.50 11.02 12.51
CA LYS A 141 -2.41 10.80 11.55
C LYS A 141 -2.72 11.38 10.16
N GLN A 142 -4.00 11.47 9.78
CA GLN A 142 -4.43 12.14 8.55
C GLN A 142 -4.38 13.68 8.66
N LEU A 143 -4.82 14.25 9.78
CA LEU A 143 -4.74 15.69 10.07
C LEU A 143 -3.28 16.17 10.13
N GLU A 144 -2.43 15.48 10.88
CA GLU A 144 -0.99 15.75 10.99
C GLU A 144 -0.32 15.73 9.60
N ARG A 145 -0.61 14.71 8.78
CA ARG A 145 -0.09 14.64 7.41
C ARG A 145 -0.61 15.79 6.53
N GLN A 146 -1.87 16.21 6.67
CA GLN A 146 -2.41 17.36 5.94
C GLN A 146 -1.74 18.68 6.34
N GLN A 147 -1.42 18.87 7.64
CA GLN A 147 -0.65 20.01 8.13
C GLN A 147 0.77 20.00 7.55
N LEU A 148 1.48 18.87 7.64
CA LEU A 148 2.84 18.72 7.11
C LEU A 148 2.92 18.97 5.60
N GLU A 149 1.97 18.45 4.81
CA GLU A 149 1.91 18.70 3.36
C GLU A 149 1.54 20.14 3.01
N THR A 150 0.88 20.88 3.91
CA THR A 150 0.59 22.31 3.76
C THR A 150 1.81 23.15 4.08
N GLU A 151 2.52 22.83 5.17
CA GLU A 151 3.78 23.48 5.55
C GLU A 151 4.90 23.25 4.53
N LYS A 152 5.03 22.04 3.97
CA LYS A 152 5.94 21.77 2.84
C LYS A 152 5.67 22.70 1.67
N LYS A 153 4.42 22.80 1.21
CA LYS A 153 4.04 23.69 0.10
C LYS A 153 4.33 25.15 0.41
N ARG A 154 4.10 25.59 1.64
CA ARG A 154 4.44 26.95 2.11
C ARG A 154 5.95 27.21 2.04
N ARG A 155 6.77 26.23 2.42
CA ARG A 155 8.24 26.32 2.28
C ARG A 155 8.67 26.35 0.80
N GLU A 156 8.14 25.45 -0.02
CA GLU A 156 8.39 25.44 -1.47
C GLU A 156 8.03 26.75 -2.16
N THR A 157 6.96 27.45 -1.73
CA THR A 157 6.63 28.78 -2.27
C THR A 157 7.61 29.85 -1.81
N VAL A 158 7.94 29.91 -0.52
CA VAL A 158 8.88 30.92 0.03
C VAL A 158 10.29 30.73 -0.51
N GLU A 159 10.73 29.49 -0.72
CA GLU A 159 12.02 29.17 -1.35
C GLU A 159 12.06 29.64 -2.80
N ARG A 160 10.99 29.39 -3.57
CA ARG A 160 10.87 29.79 -4.98
C ARG A 160 10.79 31.32 -5.15
N GLU A 161 10.06 32.01 -4.27
CA GLU A 161 10.04 33.48 -4.18
C GLU A 161 11.43 34.04 -3.83
N LYS A 162 12.15 33.41 -2.90
CA LYS A 162 13.53 33.78 -2.54
C LYS A 162 14.49 33.59 -3.71
N GLU A 163 14.39 32.52 -4.48
CA GLU A 163 15.19 32.36 -5.70
C GLU A 163 14.87 33.42 -6.78
N GLN A 164 13.63 33.90 -6.85
CA GLN A 164 13.26 34.99 -7.78
C GLN A 164 13.90 36.31 -7.33
N MET A 165 13.71 36.69 -6.06
CA MET A 165 14.34 37.90 -5.49
C MET A 165 15.88 37.88 -5.56
N MET A 166 16.51 36.71 -5.43
CA MET A 166 17.96 36.57 -5.61
C MET A 166 18.39 36.85 -7.05
N ARG A 167 17.69 36.30 -8.05
CA ARG A 167 17.97 36.54 -9.48
C ARG A 167 17.73 38.00 -9.88
N GLU A 168 16.64 38.61 -9.40
CA GLU A 168 16.35 40.03 -9.61
C GLU A 168 17.44 40.93 -8.98
N LYS A 169 17.91 40.59 -7.78
CA LYS A 169 19.01 41.28 -7.11
C LYS A 169 20.34 41.17 -7.87
N GLU A 170 20.64 40.00 -8.44
CA GLU A 170 21.84 39.78 -9.26
C GLU A 170 21.78 40.61 -10.56
N GLU A 171 20.64 40.64 -11.25
CA GLU A 171 20.44 41.49 -12.43
C GLU A 171 20.59 42.98 -12.08
N LEU A 172 19.98 43.44 -10.97
CA LEU A 172 20.09 44.82 -10.52
C LEU A 172 21.53 45.21 -10.16
N MET A 173 22.30 44.28 -9.57
CA MET A 173 23.70 44.49 -9.21
C MET A 173 24.61 44.60 -10.44
N LEU A 174 24.42 43.74 -11.45
CA LEU A 174 25.13 43.85 -12.74
C LEU A 174 24.81 45.18 -13.42
N ARG A 175 23.56 45.63 -13.36
CA ARG A 175 23.12 46.92 -13.91
C ARG A 175 23.72 48.11 -13.18
N LEU A 176 23.87 48.04 -11.85
CA LEU A 176 24.59 49.05 -11.06
C LEU A 176 26.08 49.11 -11.44
N GLN A 177 26.75 47.97 -11.61
CA GLN A 177 28.15 47.93 -12.05
C GLN A 177 28.35 48.56 -13.44
N ASP A 178 27.43 48.33 -14.39
CA ASP A 178 27.43 49.00 -15.69
C ASP A 178 27.25 50.53 -15.57
N TYR A 179 26.37 51.01 -14.69
CA TYR A 179 26.24 52.43 -14.40
C TYR A 179 27.52 53.01 -13.75
N GLU A 180 28.13 52.33 -12.77
CA GLU A 180 29.39 52.75 -12.13
C GLU A 180 30.56 52.78 -13.12
N GLU A 181 30.65 51.81 -14.03
CA GLU A 181 31.66 51.83 -15.09
C GLU A 181 31.46 53.00 -16.05
N LYS A 182 30.21 53.34 -16.37
CA LYS A 182 29.84 54.48 -17.22
C LYS A 182 30.12 55.82 -16.54
N THR A 183 29.77 56.01 -15.27
CA THR A 183 30.12 57.23 -14.53
C THR A 183 31.62 57.37 -14.41
N ARG A 184 32.35 56.32 -14.00
CA ARG A 184 33.82 56.32 -13.94
C ARG A 184 34.48 56.60 -15.29
N LYS A 185 33.91 56.14 -16.42
CA LYS A 185 34.37 56.48 -17.78
C LYS A 185 34.08 57.96 -18.12
N ALA A 186 32.91 58.48 -17.77
CA ALA A 186 32.55 59.88 -17.97
C ALA A 186 33.40 60.84 -17.09
N GLU A 187 33.66 60.47 -15.84
CA GLU A 187 34.57 61.17 -14.92
C GLU A 187 35.99 61.20 -15.47
N LYS A 188 36.54 60.06 -15.93
CA LYS A 188 37.85 60.02 -16.60
C LYS A 188 37.86 60.86 -17.87
N GLY A 189 36.79 60.85 -18.66
CA GLY A 189 36.65 61.72 -19.84
C GLY A 189 36.61 63.21 -19.47
N SER A 190 35.94 63.57 -18.38
CA SER A 190 35.88 64.93 -17.84
C SER A 190 37.24 65.37 -17.27
N GLN A 191 37.92 64.51 -16.51
CA GLN A 191 39.29 64.74 -16.02
C GLN A 191 40.29 64.86 -17.16
N LEU A 192 40.17 64.04 -18.22
CA LEU A 192 40.98 64.17 -19.43
C LEU A 192 40.66 65.45 -20.20
N SER A 193 39.40 65.89 -20.24
CA SER A 193 39.00 67.17 -20.84
C SER A 193 39.55 68.36 -20.06
N ILE A 194 39.45 68.35 -18.73
CA ILE A 194 40.05 69.35 -17.83
C ILE A 194 41.57 69.35 -17.96
N TYR A 195 42.20 68.16 -18.00
CA TYR A 195 43.63 68.03 -18.23
C TYR A 195 44.04 68.58 -19.59
N LEU A 196 43.34 68.24 -20.68
CA LEU A 196 43.61 68.77 -22.02
C LEU A 196 43.34 70.27 -22.13
N LEU A 197 42.33 70.80 -21.44
CA LEU A 197 42.09 72.24 -21.34
C LEU A 197 43.22 72.93 -20.57
N SER A 198 43.69 72.31 -19.47
CA SER A 198 44.87 72.75 -18.73
C SER A 198 46.16 72.59 -19.52
N LYS A 199 46.29 71.59 -20.39
CA LYS A 199 47.47 71.36 -21.25
C LYS A 199 47.44 72.21 -22.51
N ALA A 200 46.27 72.62 -22.99
CA ALA A 200 46.11 73.64 -24.03
C ALA A 200 46.35 75.04 -23.45
N LYS A 201 45.86 75.31 -22.23
CA LYS A 201 46.21 76.52 -21.48
C LYS A 201 47.69 76.54 -21.12
N GLU A 202 48.29 75.43 -20.69
CA GLU A 202 49.74 75.33 -20.52
C GLU A 202 50.45 75.47 -21.87
N ALA A 203 49.99 74.89 -22.98
CA ALA A 203 50.63 75.12 -24.29
C ALA A 203 50.51 76.57 -24.79
N GLN A 204 49.50 77.31 -24.32
CA GLN A 204 49.32 78.74 -24.58
C GLN A 204 50.16 79.61 -23.61
N ASP A 205 50.15 79.26 -22.34
CA ASP A 205 50.97 79.86 -21.28
C ASP A 205 52.45 79.47 -21.45
N ASP A 206 52.79 78.39 -22.18
CA ASP A 206 54.11 77.93 -22.65
C ASP A 206 54.41 78.45 -24.06
N LEU A 207 53.44 78.94 -24.83
CA LEU A 207 53.74 79.95 -25.86
C LEU A 207 54.17 81.27 -25.20
N VAL A 208 53.77 81.49 -23.94
CA VAL A 208 54.18 82.60 -23.08
C VAL A 208 55.32 82.22 -22.10
N LYS A 209 55.69 80.93 -21.96
CA LYS A 209 56.75 80.42 -21.05
C LYS A 209 57.87 79.61 -21.69
N THR A 210 57.78 79.19 -22.94
CA THR A 210 58.99 79.04 -23.80
C THR A 210 59.61 80.42 -24.14
N LYS A 211 58.96 81.48 -23.65
CA LYS A 211 59.44 82.85 -23.55
C LYS A 211 59.96 83.21 -22.13
N GLU A 212 59.79 82.34 -21.09
CA GLU A 212 60.02 82.68 -19.65
C GLU A 212 60.54 81.53 -18.70
N GLU A 213 60.73 80.28 -19.15
CA GLU A 213 61.56 79.18 -18.56
C GLU A 213 61.14 78.39 -17.27
N LEU A 214 61.54 77.09 -17.23
CA LEU A 214 61.96 76.18 -16.12
C LEU A 214 61.11 75.74 -14.86
N HIS A 215 61.43 74.52 -14.35
CA HIS A 215 61.27 73.93 -12.96
C HIS A 215 59.85 73.59 -12.37
N LEU A 216 59.59 72.74 -11.34
CA LEU A 216 59.96 71.33 -10.95
C LEU A 216 58.94 70.74 -9.88
N VAL A 217 59.15 69.54 -9.25
CA VAL A 217 58.08 68.72 -8.55
C VAL A 217 58.55 67.68 -7.46
N MET A 218 57.63 66.94 -6.77
CA MET A 218 57.74 65.69 -5.90
C MET A 218 57.89 65.82 -4.34
N THR A 219 57.56 64.89 -3.37
CA THR A 219 56.94 63.50 -3.30
C THR A 219 56.42 63.01 -1.89
N THR A 220 55.14 62.55 -1.77
CA THR A 220 54.60 61.25 -1.20
C THR A 220 54.63 60.80 0.34
N PRO A 221 54.68 59.47 0.78
CA PRO A 221 53.60 58.57 1.37
C PRO A 221 53.93 57.88 2.78
N PRO A 222 53.59 56.61 3.27
CA PRO A 222 52.67 55.46 2.92
C PRO A 222 51.61 54.75 3.94
N PRO A 223 51.82 53.66 4.79
CA PRO A 223 50.85 52.52 5.09
C PRO A 223 50.52 52.25 6.64
N PRO A 224 50.25 51.05 7.32
CA PRO A 224 50.07 49.57 7.00
C PRO A 224 48.86 48.65 7.58
N PRO A 225 48.87 47.75 8.65
CA PRO A 225 48.60 46.25 8.54
C PRO A 225 47.31 45.42 9.09
N PRO A 226 47.23 44.73 10.30
CA PRO A 226 46.65 43.34 10.51
C PRO A 226 45.48 43.18 11.60
N PRO A 227 45.00 42.02 12.21
CA PRO A 227 45.30 40.53 12.22
C PRO A 227 44.03 39.52 12.21
N VAL A 228 44.13 38.21 12.62
CA VAL A 228 43.08 37.10 12.50
C VAL A 228 43.17 35.92 13.57
N TYR A 229 42.10 35.12 13.89
CA TYR A 229 42.03 33.81 14.68
C TYR A 229 40.70 32.94 14.46
N GLU A 230 40.22 31.99 15.34
CA GLU A 230 40.20 30.47 15.21
C GLU A 230 38.96 29.67 15.87
N PRO A 231 38.81 28.29 15.81
CA PRO A 231 37.50 27.50 15.92
C PRO A 231 37.30 26.32 17.01
N VAL A 232 36.80 25.09 16.63
CA VAL A 232 36.50 23.70 17.26
C VAL A 232 35.04 23.15 17.62
N ASN A 233 34.80 21.80 17.75
CA ASN A 233 33.48 20.99 17.65
C ASN A 233 33.13 19.98 18.85
N TYR A 234 32.25 18.92 18.97
CA TYR A 234 31.72 17.74 18.16
C TYR A 234 30.38 16.99 18.67
N HIS A 235 30.11 15.65 18.45
CA HIS A 235 28.77 14.88 18.47
C HIS A 235 28.82 13.40 19.13
N VAL A 236 27.95 12.33 19.20
CA VAL A 236 26.56 11.73 18.84
C VAL A 236 26.45 10.22 19.43
N GLN A 237 25.48 9.23 19.61
CA GLN A 237 24.00 8.78 19.65
C GLN A 237 23.85 7.40 20.50
N GLU A 238 22.89 6.39 20.59
CA GLU A 238 21.60 5.83 19.98
C GLU A 238 20.74 4.82 20.94
N ASN A 239 19.95 3.78 20.47
CA ASN A 239 18.92 2.87 21.19
C ASN A 239 18.66 1.45 20.46
N PRO A 240 17.62 0.50 20.55
CA PRO A 240 16.40 0.11 21.40
C PRO A 240 16.00 -1.46 21.61
N GLN A 241 14.70 -1.87 21.87
CA GLN A 241 13.93 -3.22 21.79
C GLN A 241 13.86 -4.25 23.01
N GLU A 242 13.04 -5.35 23.23
CA GLU A 242 12.04 -6.28 22.51
C GLU A 242 10.94 -7.04 23.45
N GLU A 243 10.37 -8.27 23.18
CA GLU A 243 9.10 -8.93 23.75
C GLU A 243 9.06 -10.51 24.11
N GLY A 244 7.90 -11.14 24.55
CA GLY A 244 7.55 -12.62 24.41
C GLY A 244 6.43 -13.34 25.29
N THR A 245 5.64 -14.36 24.78
CA THR A 245 4.53 -15.16 25.49
C THR A 245 4.13 -16.57 24.89
N GLU A 246 3.19 -17.37 25.49
CA GLU A 246 2.37 -18.52 24.91
C GLU A 246 0.99 -18.74 25.67
N TYR A 247 0.10 -19.80 25.69
CA TYR A 247 0.08 -21.30 25.49
C TYR A 247 -1.37 -21.87 25.10
N THR A 248 -1.76 -23.17 25.30
CA THR A 248 -2.87 -23.92 24.59
C THR A 248 -3.73 -25.00 25.33
N GLY A 249 -4.80 -25.53 24.67
CA GLY A 249 -5.49 -26.82 24.96
C GLY A 249 -6.80 -27.08 24.16
N TYR A 250 -7.13 -28.31 23.69
CA TYR A 250 -8.25 -28.52 22.71
C TYR A 250 -9.05 -29.85 22.66
N SER A 251 -10.37 -29.70 22.76
CA SER A 251 -11.47 -30.47 22.09
C SER A 251 -12.72 -29.56 22.12
N ALA A 252 -13.70 -29.66 21.20
CA ALA A 252 -14.86 -28.76 21.25
C ALA A 252 -16.17 -29.30 20.65
N GLU A 253 -17.27 -28.93 21.32
CA GLU A 253 -18.59 -28.78 20.70
C GLU A 253 -18.71 -27.38 20.08
N LEU A 254 -19.53 -27.23 19.03
CA LEU A 254 -19.64 -25.99 18.28
C LEU A 254 -20.97 -25.30 18.61
N SER A 255 -20.91 -24.22 19.38
CA SER A 255 -22.11 -23.48 19.82
C SER A 255 -22.79 -22.76 18.65
N SER A 256 -24.06 -23.08 18.41
CA SER A 256 -24.92 -22.46 17.40
C SER A 256 -25.82 -21.36 17.98
N GLU A 257 -25.59 -20.90 19.21
CA GLU A 257 -26.48 -19.97 19.91
C GLU A 257 -26.18 -18.50 19.59
N GLY A 258 -27.23 -17.70 19.40
CA GLY A 258 -27.13 -16.25 19.21
C GLY A 258 -26.80 -15.79 17.79
N ILE A 259 -27.15 -16.58 16.76
CA ILE A 259 -27.06 -16.16 15.35
C ILE A 259 -28.22 -15.22 15.04
N LEU A 260 -27.95 -13.94 14.76
CA LEU A 260 -28.96 -12.93 14.45
C LEU A 260 -29.22 -12.74 12.94
N ASP A 261 -28.19 -12.90 12.11
CA ASP A 261 -28.28 -12.99 10.64
C ASP A 261 -27.25 -14.00 10.16
N ASP A 262 -27.73 -15.09 9.56
CA ASP A 262 -26.85 -16.16 9.08
C ASP A 262 -26.42 -16.00 7.62
N ARG A 263 -27.23 -15.30 6.82
CA ARG A 263 -27.21 -15.39 5.34
C ARG A 263 -26.55 -14.19 4.67
N ASN A 264 -25.98 -13.27 5.42
CA ASN A 264 -25.24 -12.13 4.87
C ASN A 264 -24.09 -12.55 3.91
N GLU A 265 -23.51 -13.74 4.10
CA GLU A 265 -22.55 -14.34 3.17
C GLU A 265 -23.13 -14.68 1.79
N GLU A 266 -24.41 -15.05 1.70
CA GLU A 266 -25.09 -15.33 0.43
C GLU A 266 -25.20 -14.07 -0.45
N LYS A 267 -25.15 -12.87 0.15
CA LYS A 267 -25.22 -11.58 -0.55
C LYS A 267 -23.86 -11.03 -1.00
N ARG A 268 -22.75 -11.75 -0.77
CA ARG A 268 -21.41 -11.27 -1.16
C ARG A 268 -21.23 -11.23 -2.68
N ILE A 269 -20.61 -10.15 -3.14
CA ILE A 269 -20.15 -9.91 -4.50
C ILE A 269 -18.69 -9.46 -4.46
N THR A 270 -17.94 -9.64 -5.54
CA THR A 270 -16.50 -9.35 -5.60
C THR A 270 -16.21 -7.84 -5.59
N GLU A 271 -15.00 -7.43 -5.20
CA GLU A 271 -14.51 -6.06 -5.37
C GLU A 271 -14.54 -5.66 -6.86
N ALA A 272 -14.26 -6.60 -7.78
CA ALA A 272 -14.36 -6.39 -9.22
C ALA A 272 -15.82 -6.18 -9.72
N GLU A 273 -16.84 -6.52 -8.94
CA GLU A 273 -18.25 -6.18 -9.19
C GLU A 273 -18.68 -4.89 -8.48
N LYS A 274 -18.19 -4.64 -7.26
CA LYS A 274 -18.49 -3.43 -6.47
C LYS A 274 -17.84 -2.15 -7.04
N ASN A 275 -16.63 -2.28 -7.56
CA ASN A 275 -15.70 -1.17 -7.75
C ASN A 275 -15.35 -1.05 -9.23
N GLU A 276 -16.11 -0.22 -9.96
CA GLU A 276 -15.92 0.00 -11.40
C GLU A 276 -14.50 0.36 -11.80
N ARG A 277 -13.75 1.03 -10.91
CA ARG A 277 -12.35 1.39 -11.16
C ARG A 277 -11.49 0.14 -11.19
N VAL A 278 -11.60 -0.74 -10.20
CA VAL A 278 -10.92 -2.05 -10.19
C VAL A 278 -11.35 -2.88 -11.40
N GLN A 279 -12.65 -2.93 -11.72
CA GLN A 279 -13.17 -3.63 -12.89
C GLN A 279 -12.54 -3.12 -14.21
N ARG A 280 -12.45 -1.80 -14.39
CA ARG A 280 -11.81 -1.16 -15.54
C ARG A 280 -10.31 -1.45 -15.59
N GLN A 281 -9.60 -1.33 -14.46
CA GLN A 281 -8.17 -1.63 -14.39
C GLN A 281 -7.86 -3.10 -14.75
N LEU A 282 -8.67 -4.06 -14.29
CA LEU A 282 -8.53 -5.48 -14.65
C LEU A 282 -8.80 -5.74 -16.14
N ARG A 283 -9.82 -5.11 -16.74
CA ARG A 283 -10.10 -5.19 -18.18
C ARG A 283 -8.97 -4.59 -19.02
N THR A 284 -8.42 -3.45 -18.61
CA THR A 284 -7.26 -2.82 -19.27
C THR A 284 -6.04 -3.75 -19.22
N LEU A 285 -5.67 -4.25 -18.05
CA LEU A 285 -4.53 -5.18 -17.89
C LEU A 285 -4.72 -6.47 -18.71
N THR A 286 -5.94 -7.01 -18.77
CA THR A 286 -6.25 -8.19 -19.61
C THR A 286 -6.04 -7.90 -21.09
N SER A 287 -6.42 -6.71 -21.56
CA SER A 287 -6.19 -6.27 -22.94
C SER A 287 -4.71 -6.05 -23.24
N GLU A 288 -3.96 -5.39 -22.35
CA GLU A 288 -2.53 -5.12 -22.49
C GLU A 288 -1.71 -6.43 -22.50
N LEU A 289 -1.98 -7.33 -21.54
CA LEU A 289 -1.27 -8.61 -21.43
C LEU A 289 -1.64 -9.61 -22.53
N SER A 290 -2.81 -9.47 -23.16
CA SER A 290 -3.25 -10.40 -24.24
C SER A 290 -2.28 -10.46 -25.42
N GLN A 291 -1.61 -9.35 -25.74
CA GLN A 291 -0.65 -9.27 -26.85
C GLN A 291 0.67 -9.98 -26.57
N ALA A 292 1.00 -10.20 -25.29
CA ALA A 292 2.22 -10.85 -24.82
C ALA A 292 1.98 -12.28 -24.28
N ARG A 293 0.74 -12.80 -24.39
CA ARG A 293 0.34 -14.09 -23.83
C ARG A 293 0.83 -15.25 -24.70
N ASP A 294 1.78 -16.03 -24.19
CA ASP A 294 2.13 -17.33 -24.80
C ASP A 294 1.09 -18.38 -24.42
N GLU A 295 0.26 -18.73 -25.40
CA GLU A 295 -0.81 -19.72 -25.29
C GLU A 295 -0.31 -21.13 -24.90
N ASN A 296 0.93 -21.49 -25.26
CA ASN A 296 1.51 -22.80 -24.94
C ASN A 296 2.02 -22.90 -23.49
N LYS A 297 2.05 -21.77 -22.76
CA LYS A 297 2.50 -21.71 -21.36
C LYS A 297 1.35 -21.66 -20.34
N ARG A 298 0.09 -21.84 -20.76
CA ARG A 298 -1.06 -21.95 -19.85
C ARG A 298 -0.88 -23.14 -18.90
N THR A 299 -0.99 -22.90 -17.59
CA THR A 299 -1.06 -23.97 -16.59
C THR A 299 -2.46 -24.59 -16.54
N HIS A 300 -2.59 -25.75 -15.89
CA HIS A 300 -3.87 -26.39 -15.61
C HIS A 300 -4.86 -25.45 -14.87
N ASN A 301 -4.35 -24.70 -13.89
CA ASN A 301 -5.16 -23.71 -13.17
C ASN A 301 -5.60 -22.54 -14.07
N ASP A 302 -4.77 -22.10 -15.03
CA ASP A 302 -5.18 -21.09 -16.00
C ASP A 302 -6.35 -21.61 -16.86
N ILE A 303 -6.30 -22.86 -17.31
CA ILE A 303 -7.38 -23.45 -18.13
C ILE A 303 -8.70 -23.46 -17.35
N ILE A 304 -8.68 -23.93 -16.10
CA ILE A 304 -9.87 -23.93 -15.22
C ILE A 304 -10.37 -22.50 -14.95
N HIS A 305 -9.49 -21.56 -14.60
CA HIS A 305 -9.90 -20.17 -14.33
C HIS A 305 -10.50 -19.50 -15.57
N ASN A 306 -9.89 -19.68 -16.75
CA ASN A 306 -10.43 -19.12 -17.99
C ASN A 306 -11.82 -19.73 -18.33
N GLU A 307 -12.05 -21.01 -18.04
CA GLU A 307 -13.37 -21.65 -18.22
C GLU A 307 -14.41 -21.18 -17.19
N ASN A 308 -14.04 -21.03 -15.92
CA ASN A 308 -14.90 -20.44 -14.89
C ASN A 308 -15.34 -19.02 -15.28
N MET A 309 -14.40 -18.19 -15.72
CA MET A 309 -14.67 -16.84 -16.22
C MET A 309 -15.54 -16.85 -17.49
N ARG A 310 -15.34 -17.79 -18.41
CA ARG A 310 -16.19 -17.98 -19.60
C ARG A 310 -17.63 -18.36 -19.24
N GLN A 311 -17.82 -19.13 -18.17
CA GLN A 311 -19.14 -19.46 -17.62
C GLN A 311 -19.74 -18.37 -16.71
N GLY A 312 -19.05 -17.23 -16.53
CA GLY A 312 -19.50 -16.14 -15.65
C GLY A 312 -19.48 -16.47 -14.16
N ARG A 313 -18.71 -17.50 -13.75
CA ARG A 313 -18.53 -17.89 -12.36
C ARG A 313 -17.55 -16.97 -11.65
N ASP A 314 -17.74 -16.83 -10.35
CA ASP A 314 -16.77 -16.28 -9.40
C ASP A 314 -16.86 -17.06 -8.07
N LYS A 315 -15.99 -16.73 -7.11
CA LYS A 315 -15.94 -17.35 -5.79
C LYS A 315 -17.29 -17.37 -5.07
N TYR A 316 -18.03 -16.26 -5.02
CA TYR A 316 -19.30 -16.16 -4.31
C TYR A 316 -20.49 -16.70 -5.10
N LYS A 317 -20.51 -16.58 -6.44
CA LYS A 317 -21.50 -17.28 -7.29
C LYS A 317 -21.37 -18.79 -7.15
N THR A 318 -20.14 -19.32 -7.15
CA THR A 318 -19.87 -20.76 -6.98
C THR A 318 -20.23 -21.21 -5.57
N LEU A 319 -19.82 -20.48 -4.52
CA LEU A 319 -20.20 -20.77 -3.13
C LEU A 319 -21.72 -20.76 -2.90
N ARG A 320 -22.47 -19.86 -3.56
CA ARG A 320 -23.95 -19.90 -3.55
C ARG A 320 -24.49 -21.17 -4.21
N GLN A 321 -23.96 -21.55 -5.37
CA GLN A 321 -24.42 -22.71 -6.14
C GLN A 321 -24.23 -24.03 -5.38
N ILE A 322 -23.03 -24.28 -4.86
CA ILE A 322 -22.69 -25.54 -4.17
C ILE A 322 -23.32 -25.72 -2.78
N ARG A 323 -24.00 -24.68 -2.27
CA ARG A 323 -24.73 -24.67 -1.00
C ARG A 323 -26.25 -24.80 -1.19
N GLN A 324 -26.73 -24.93 -2.44
CA GLN A 324 -28.13 -25.22 -2.73
C GLN A 324 -28.52 -26.64 -2.28
N GLY A 325 -29.83 -26.91 -2.21
CA GLY A 325 -30.33 -28.15 -1.64
C GLY A 325 -30.18 -28.22 -0.12
N ASN A 326 -30.78 -29.24 0.48
CA ASN A 326 -30.66 -29.48 1.93
C ASN A 326 -29.36 -30.24 2.27
N THR A 327 -28.96 -30.22 3.54
CA THR A 327 -27.71 -30.84 4.00
C THR A 327 -27.65 -32.34 3.72
N LYS A 328 -28.78 -33.08 3.75
CA LYS A 328 -28.80 -34.50 3.35
C LYS A 328 -28.42 -34.66 1.87
N GLN A 329 -29.06 -33.91 0.98
CA GLN A 329 -28.79 -33.97 -0.46
C GLN A 329 -27.30 -33.76 -0.77
N ARG A 330 -26.68 -32.73 -0.17
CA ARG A 330 -25.25 -32.45 -0.36
C ARG A 330 -24.32 -33.52 0.23
N ILE A 331 -24.76 -34.29 1.24
CA ILE A 331 -24.03 -35.47 1.73
C ILE A 331 -24.24 -36.68 0.83
N ASP A 332 -25.45 -36.89 0.29
CA ASP A 332 -25.71 -37.94 -0.70
C ASP A 332 -24.87 -37.70 -1.97
N GLU A 333 -24.78 -36.45 -2.43
CA GLU A 333 -23.94 -36.02 -3.55
C GLU A 333 -22.44 -36.27 -3.30
N PHE A 334 -21.95 -36.03 -2.07
CA PHE A 334 -20.56 -36.31 -1.70
C PHE A 334 -20.21 -37.80 -1.74
N GLU A 335 -21.14 -38.66 -1.31
CA GLU A 335 -21.00 -40.12 -1.44
C GLU A 335 -21.34 -40.61 -2.86
N ALA A 336 -21.85 -39.75 -3.76
CA ALA A 336 -22.08 -40.06 -5.17
C ALA A 336 -20.80 -39.89 -6.01
N MET A 337 -19.90 -38.97 -5.63
CA MET A 337 -18.54 -38.81 -6.18
C MET A 337 -17.70 -40.09 -6.08
#